data_AF-A0A521UL87-F1
#
_entry.id   AF-A0A521UL87-F1
#
_cell.length_a   1.000
_cell.length_b   1.000
_cell.length_c   1.000
_cell.angle_alpha   90.00
_cell.angle_beta   90.00
_cell.angle_gamma   90.00
#
_symmetry.space_group_name_H-M   'P 1'
#
loop_
_entity.id
_entity.type
_entity.pdbx_description
1 polymer ?
#
loop_
_entity_poly.entity_id
_entity_poly.type
_entity_poly.pdbx_seq_one_letter_code
_entity_poly.pdbx_strand_id
1 'polypeptide(L)'
;MLSPGERTLRSRIGAYRLHATHDAKHTTAKARQAFLDRFLDEVDPSHVLPEPERLRRAEYAKKAYFTKLALASAKTRRKGKATKEAAVEVGEDA
;
A
#
# COMPACT_ATOMS: atom_id res chain seq x y z
N MET A 1 5.07 29.96 13.66
CA MET A 1 4.66 28.59 13.27
C MET A 1 3.66 28.69 12.13
N LEU A 2 3.70 27.81 11.12
CA LEU A 2 2.65 27.77 10.09
C LEU A 2 1.35 27.21 10.66
N SER A 3 0.20 27.70 10.20
CA SER A 3 -1.12 27.13 10.47
C SER A 3 -1.31 25.77 9.77
N PRO A 4 -2.33 24.96 10.14
CA PRO A 4 -2.66 23.72 9.43
C PRO A 4 -2.94 23.92 7.93
N GLY A 5 -3.61 25.02 7.55
CA GLY A 5 -3.91 25.35 6.15
C GLY A 5 -2.64 25.68 5.35
N GLU A 6 -1.76 26.51 5.91
CA GLU A 6 -0.49 26.87 5.28
C GLU A 6 0.44 25.67 5.11
N ARG A 7 0.48 24.75 6.09
CA ARG A 7 1.23 23.48 5.97
C ARG A 7 0.73 22.65 4.79
N THR A 8 -0.58 22.55 4.62
CA THR A 8 -1.21 21.81 3.50
C THR A 8 -0.82 22.43 2.16
N LEU A 9 -0.94 23.76 2.02
CA LEU A 9 -0.57 24.47 0.79
C LEU A 9 0.91 24.27 0.46
N ARG A 10 1.79 24.38 1.45
CA ARG A 10 3.23 24.15 1.28
C ARG A 10 3.55 22.74 0.78
N SER A 11 2.90 21.72 1.35
CA SER A 11 3.05 20.33 0.89
C SER A 11 2.59 20.14 -0.55
N ARG A 12 1.47 20.76 -0.94
CA ARG A 12 0.95 20.69 -2.32
C ARG A 12 1.89 21.36 -3.32
N ILE A 13 2.45 22.52 -2.98
CA ILE A 13 3.46 23.21 -3.81
C ILE A 13 4.65 22.29 -4.07
N GLY A 14 5.15 21.61 -3.03
CA GLY A 14 6.24 20.64 -3.16
C GLY A 14 5.88 19.47 -4.07
N ALA A 15 4.70 18.86 -3.87
CA ALA A 15 4.24 17.74 -4.70
C ALA A 15 4.08 18.12 -6.17
N TYR A 16 3.45 19.26 -6.47
CA TYR A 16 3.28 19.74 -7.84
C TYR A 16 4.62 20.04 -8.50
N ARG A 17 5.57 20.67 -7.79
CA ARG A 17 6.92 20.89 -8.33
C ARG A 17 7.65 19.60 -8.63
N LEU A 18 7.60 18.62 -7.72
CA LEU A 18 8.24 17.32 -7.91
C LEU A 18 7.69 16.62 -9.17
N HIS A 19 6.36 16.54 -9.30
CA HIS A 19 5.72 15.87 -10.42
C HIS A 19 5.80 16.63 -11.75
N ALA A 20 5.98 17.96 -11.73
CA ALA A 20 6.22 18.74 -12.94
C ALA A 20 7.64 18.54 -13.51
N THR A 21 8.59 18.06 -12.71
CA THR A 21 10.02 18.01 -13.08
C THR A 21 10.59 16.59 -13.15
N HIS A 22 9.96 15.62 -12.51
CA HIS A 22 10.45 14.24 -12.43
C HIS A 22 9.33 13.24 -12.71
N ASP A 23 9.67 12.14 -13.38
CA ASP A 23 8.80 10.96 -13.42
C ASP A 23 8.73 10.33 -12.03
N ALA A 24 7.51 10.09 -11.56
CA ALA A 24 7.23 9.43 -10.28
C ALA A 24 7.87 8.04 -10.17
N LYS A 25 8.09 7.34 -11.30
CA LYS A 25 8.80 6.06 -11.34
C LYS A 25 10.26 6.19 -10.88
N HIS A 26 10.92 7.31 -11.20
CA HIS A 26 12.30 7.56 -10.79
C HIS A 26 12.39 8.04 -9.35
N THR A 27 11.49 8.94 -8.92
CA THR A 27 11.52 9.48 -7.54
C THR A 27 11.27 8.40 -6.49
N THR A 28 10.52 7.35 -6.83
CA THR A 28 10.20 6.23 -5.93
C THR A 28 11.00 4.96 -6.18
N ALA A 29 11.92 4.95 -7.15
CA ALA A 29 12.63 3.73 -7.59
C ALA A 29 13.33 3.01 -6.42
N LYS A 30 14.10 3.74 -5.60
CA LYS A 30 14.81 3.16 -4.44
C LYS A 30 13.86 2.54 -3.42
N ALA A 31 12.76 3.22 -3.11
CA ALA A 31 11.76 2.72 -2.17
C ALA A 31 11.03 1.48 -2.71
N ARG A 32 10.73 1.46 -4.02
CA ARG A 32 10.13 0.30 -4.69
C ARG A 32 11.08 -0.90 -4.68
N GLN A 33 12.37 -0.67 -4.92
CA GLN A 33 13.39 -1.72 -4.87
C GLN A 33 13.49 -2.31 -3.46
N ALA A 34 13.67 -1.48 -2.43
CA ALA A 34 13.72 -1.93 -1.03
C ALA A 34 12.46 -2.70 -0.60
N PHE A 35 11.27 -2.26 -1.05
CA PHE A 35 10.03 -2.98 -0.79
C PHE A 35 9.98 -4.36 -1.45
N LEU A 36 10.61 -4.52 -2.62
CA LEU A 36 10.68 -5.82 -3.31
C LEU A 36 11.76 -6.71 -2.69
N ASP A 37 12.91 -6.15 -2.32
CA ASP A 37 14.04 -6.88 -1.75
C ASP A 37 13.68 -7.57 -0.44
N ARG A 38 12.81 -6.98 0.37
CA ARG A 38 12.35 -7.61 1.63
C ARG A 38 11.78 -9.02 1.44
N PHE A 39 11.19 -9.31 0.27
CA PHE A 39 10.64 -10.63 -0.01
C PHE A 39 11.72 -11.67 -0.30
N LEU A 40 12.90 -11.25 -0.77
CA LEU A 40 14.07 -12.13 -0.91
C LEU A 40 14.59 -12.51 0.48
N ASP A 41 14.67 -11.54 1.38
CA ASP A 41 15.11 -11.77 2.76
C ASP A 41 14.08 -12.59 3.57
N GLU A 42 12.79 -12.38 3.33
CA GLU A 42 11.70 -13.13 3.97
C GLU A 42 11.74 -14.63 3.62
N VAL A 43 12.08 -14.99 2.37
CA VAL A 43 12.07 -16.38 1.90
C VAL A 43 13.43 -17.08 2.04
N ASP A 44 14.51 -16.32 2.19
CA ASP A 44 15.87 -16.83 2.37
C ASP A 44 16.73 -15.93 3.29
N PRO A 45 16.44 -15.88 4.60
CA PRO A 45 17.17 -15.02 5.54
C PRO A 45 18.66 -15.34 5.66
N SER A 46 19.04 -16.60 5.38
CA SER A 46 20.42 -17.08 5.45
C SER A 46 21.14 -17.00 4.11
N HIS A 47 20.48 -16.56 3.04
CA HIS A 47 21.02 -16.45 1.69
C HIS A 47 21.68 -17.75 1.16
N VAL A 48 21.03 -18.90 1.40
CA VAL A 48 21.57 -20.22 1.02
C VAL A 48 20.92 -20.81 -0.23
N LEU A 49 19.80 -20.25 -0.69
CA LEU A 49 19.10 -20.77 -1.86
C LEU A 49 19.79 -20.34 -3.15
N PRO A 50 19.78 -21.20 -4.20
CA PRO A 50 20.13 -20.77 -5.55
C PRO A 50 19.27 -19.58 -5.99
N GLU A 51 19.87 -18.63 -6.70
CA GLU A 51 19.20 -17.40 -7.11
C GLU A 51 17.85 -17.61 -7.82
N PRO A 52 17.71 -18.54 -8.80
CA PRO A 52 16.43 -18.78 -9.47
C PRO A 52 15.33 -19.22 -8.50
N GLU A 53 15.66 -20.05 -7.52
CA GLU A 53 14.70 -20.54 -6.53
C GLU A 53 14.32 -19.44 -5.53
N ARG A 54 15.29 -18.62 -5.11
CA ARG A 54 15.04 -17.45 -4.26
C ARG A 54 14.10 -16.46 -4.94
N LEU A 55 14.31 -16.14 -6.22
CA LEU A 55 13.45 -15.26 -7.00
C LEU A 55 12.03 -15.84 -7.15
N ARG A 56 11.91 -17.12 -7.49
CA ARG A 56 10.62 -17.82 -7.60
C ARG A 56 9.84 -17.73 -6.28
N ARG A 57 10.49 -18.01 -5.15
CA ARG A 57 9.85 -17.91 -3.82
C ARG A 57 9.43 -16.49 -3.48
N ALA A 58 10.30 -15.50 -3.72
CA ALA A 58 9.99 -14.09 -3.45
C ALA A 58 8.79 -13.59 -4.27
N GLU A 59 8.64 -14.06 -5.52
CA GLU A 59 7.47 -13.73 -6.34
C GLU A 59 6.17 -14.25 -5.71
N TYR A 60 6.16 -15.50 -5.22
CA TYR A 60 4.99 -16.05 -4.53
C TYR A 60 4.74 -15.40 -3.18
N ALA A 61 5.77 -15.03 -2.43
CA ALA A 61 5.64 -14.26 -1.18
C ALA A 61 4.98 -12.90 -1.43
N LYS A 62 5.42 -12.19 -2.48
CA LYS A 62 4.80 -10.94 -2.92
C LYS A 62 3.32 -11.13 -3.30
N LYS A 63 2.98 -12.18 -4.06
CA LYS A 63 1.59 -12.50 -4.39
C LYS A 63 0.76 -12.74 -3.12
N ALA A 64 1.27 -13.55 -2.18
CA ALA A 64 0.60 -13.83 -0.92
C ALA A 64 0.36 -12.55 -0.09
N TYR A 65 1.34 -11.64 -0.03
CA TYR A 65 1.20 -10.36 0.66
C TYR A 65 0.04 -9.53 0.13
N PHE A 66 -0.03 -9.32 -1.19
CA PHE A 66 -1.12 -8.53 -1.78
C PHE A 66 -2.48 -9.22 -1.68
N THR A 67 -2.53 -10.56 -1.79
CA THR A 67 -3.76 -11.32 -1.58
C THR A 67 -4.29 -11.17 -0.15
N LYS A 68 -3.42 -11.20 0.87
CA LYS A 68 -3.81 -10.93 2.26
C LYS A 68 -4.39 -9.52 2.42
N LEU A 69 -3.78 -8.51 1.80
CA LEU A 69 -4.27 -7.14 1.83
C LEU A 69 -5.64 -7.00 1.16
N ALA A 70 -5.82 -7.63 -0.01
CA ALA A 70 -7.10 -7.64 -0.72
C ALA A 70 -8.21 -8.32 0.10
N LEU A 71 -7.90 -9.44 0.74
CA LEU A 71 -8.84 -10.14 1.63
C LEU A 71 -9.24 -9.26 2.82
N ALA A 72 -8.28 -8.63 3.49
CA ALA A 72 -8.55 -7.71 4.60
C ALA A 72 -9.45 -6.55 4.15
N SER A 73 -9.14 -5.95 3.00
CA SER A 73 -9.92 -4.87 2.41
C SER A 73 -11.37 -5.30 2.09
N ALA A 74 -11.56 -6.50 1.55
CA ALA A 74 -12.88 -7.06 1.26
C ALA A 74 -13.70 -7.30 2.54
N LYS A 75 -13.07 -7.80 3.61
CA LYS A 75 -13.72 -7.97 4.93
C LYS A 75 -14.21 -6.64 5.48
N THR A 76 -13.39 -5.60 5.44
CA THR A 76 -13.76 -4.25 5.94
C THR A 76 -14.91 -3.66 5.14
N ARG A 77 -14.89 -3.77 3.81
CA ARG A 77 -16.01 -3.30 2.96
C ARG A 77 -17.32 -4.03 3.25
N ARG A 78 -17.27 -5.35 3.45
CA ARG A 78 -18.45 -6.14 3.80
C ARG A 78 -19.07 -5.67 5.12
N LYS A 79 -18.25 -5.44 6.14
CA LYS A 79 -18.71 -4.90 7.43
C LYS A 79 -19.35 -3.52 7.27
N GLY A 80 -18.71 -2.63 6.51
CA GLY A 80 -19.24 -1.28 6.24
C GLY A 80 -20.58 -1.28 5.51
N LYS A 81 -20.79 -2.24 4.58
CA LYS A 81 -22.07 -2.41 3.90
C LYS A 81 -23.16 -2.88 4.88
N ALA A 82 -22.89 -3.91 5.68
CA ALA A 82 -23.84 -4.40 6.68
C ALA A 82 -24.23 -3.32 7.71
N THR A 83 -23.27 -2.49 8.15
CA THR A 83 -23.58 -1.36 9.06
C THR A 83 -24.41 -0.27 8.39
N LYS A 84 -24.24 -0.04 7.09
CA LYS A 84 -25.07 0.91 6.34
C LYS A 84 -26.49 0.37 6.13
N GLU A 85 -26.62 -0.90 5.77
CA GLU A 85 -27.93 -1.56 5.61
C GLU A 85 -28.72 -1.54 6.92
N ALA A 86 -28.09 -1.90 8.04
CA ALA A 86 -28.73 -1.82 9.36
C ALA A 86 -29.10 -0.39 9.78
N ALA A 87 -28.32 0.63 9.39
CA ALA A 87 -28.64 2.03 9.68
C ALA A 87 -29.79 2.58 8.81
N VAL A 88 -30.02 1.99 7.63
CA VAL A 88 -31.15 2.33 6.76
C VAL A 88 -32.44 1.71 7.31
N GLU A 89 -32.41 0.43 7.72
CA GLU A 89 -33.57 -0.25 8.32
C GLU A 89 -34.05 0.46 9.60
N VAL A 90 -33.13 0.85 10.49
CA VAL A 90 -33.48 1.58 11.73
C VAL A 90 -34.04 2.99 11.47
N GLY A 91 -33.72 3.60 10.31
CA GLY A 91 -34.23 4.92 9.93
C GLY A 91 -35.54 4.88 9.14
N GLU A 92 -35.99 3.71 8.69
CA GLU A 92 -37.26 3.52 7.98
C GLU A 92 -38.40 3.18 8.95
N ASP A 93 -38.07 2.67 10.14
CA ASP A 93 -38.99 2.38 11.25
C ASP A 93 -39.23 3.57 12.23
N ALA A 94 -38.69 4.77 11.94
CA ALA A 94 -38.76 5.97 12.78
C ALA A 94 -39.41 7.16 12.06
#